data_AF-A0A354EVT4-F1
#
_entry.id   AF-A0A354EVT4-F1
#
_cell.length_a   1.000
_cell.length_b   1.000
_cell.length_c   1.000
_cell.angle_alpha   90.00
_cell.angle_beta   90.00
_cell.angle_gamma   90.00
#
_symmetry.space_group_name_H-M   'P 1'
#
loop_
_entity.id
_entity.type
_entity.pdbx_description
1 polymer ?
#
loop_
_entity_poly.entity_id
_entity_poly.type
_entity_poly.pdbx_seq_one_letter_code
_entity_poly.pdbx_strand_id
1 'polypeptide(L)'
;MRPLSASPRSSSMRLLSCTAAVAALVLSGPTLALAQTATAPAPAAQPAAPAPAEAAESPEAAAFEAKGEAFETSMETMATEMQAAAAQADKAKAKTDLDALQARYQSQADTFANELQTYAVAQGAPADQMAMAATQIKSIPAMVRAKAEEAAAAPAQPQ
;
A
#
# COMPACT_ATOMS: atom_id res chain seq x y z
N MET A 1 -13.15 -54.58 -46.48
CA MET A 1 -11.70 -54.70 -46.24
C MET A 1 -11.39 -54.13 -44.86
N ARG A 2 -10.50 -54.81 -44.14
CA ARG A 2 -10.16 -54.62 -42.72
C ARG A 2 -9.57 -53.23 -42.41
N PRO A 3 -9.62 -52.81 -41.14
CA PRO A 3 -9.39 -51.44 -40.66
C PRO A 3 -7.90 -51.11 -40.48
N LEU A 4 -7.54 -49.83 -40.65
CA LEU A 4 -6.34 -49.29 -40.02
C LEU A 4 -6.65 -48.93 -38.55
N SER A 5 -6.36 -49.88 -37.67
CA SER A 5 -5.74 -49.66 -36.34
C SER A 5 -4.67 -48.56 -36.40
N ALA A 6 -4.26 -47.84 -35.35
CA ALA A 6 -4.46 -47.85 -33.90
C ALA A 6 -3.96 -46.45 -33.43
N SER A 7 -4.61 -45.76 -32.47
CA SER A 7 -4.26 -45.72 -31.02
C SER A 7 -2.80 -45.34 -30.69
N PRO A 8 -2.45 -44.90 -29.46
CA PRO A 8 -3.22 -44.29 -28.37
C PRO A 8 -2.51 -43.07 -27.75
N ARG A 9 -3.27 -42.09 -27.22
CA ARG A 9 -2.73 -41.05 -26.34
C ARG A 9 -2.73 -41.57 -24.90
N SER A 10 -1.80 -42.45 -24.55
CA SER A 10 -1.41 -42.70 -23.16
C SER A 10 -0.17 -43.59 -23.04
N SER A 11 0.88 -43.08 -22.38
CA SER A 11 1.68 -43.76 -21.34
C SER A 11 3.08 -43.17 -21.21
N SER A 12 3.34 -42.59 -20.02
CA SER A 12 4.63 -42.51 -19.27
C SER A 12 4.48 -41.30 -18.34
N MET A 13 3.98 -41.39 -17.11
CA MET A 13 4.57 -42.15 -16.00
C MET A 13 6.12 -42.10 -16.02
N ARG A 14 6.67 -40.89 -15.91
CA ARG A 14 7.91 -40.67 -15.14
C ARG A 14 7.47 -40.10 -13.80
N LEU A 15 7.22 -40.95 -12.81
CA LEU A 15 8.22 -41.33 -11.80
C LEU A 15 9.03 -40.09 -11.36
N LEU A 16 8.63 -39.45 -10.26
CA LEU A 16 9.14 -39.74 -8.91
C LEU A 16 10.54 -39.14 -8.70
N SER A 17 10.63 -38.07 -7.88
CA SER A 17 11.75 -37.66 -7.01
C SER A 17 11.41 -36.25 -6.47
N CYS A 18 10.89 -36.02 -5.27
CA CYS A 18 11.35 -36.27 -3.89
C CYS A 18 12.68 -35.60 -3.50
N THR A 19 12.66 -35.07 -2.26
CA THR A 19 13.74 -34.57 -1.37
C THR A 19 13.97 -33.05 -1.39
N ALA A 20 14.12 -32.35 -0.26
CA ALA A 20 14.01 -32.74 1.15
C ALA A 20 13.83 -31.47 2.01
N ALA A 21 13.12 -31.64 3.12
CA ALA A 21 13.07 -30.70 4.23
C ALA A 21 14.48 -30.42 4.77
N VAL A 22 14.80 -29.15 5.00
CA VAL A 22 15.94 -28.77 5.83
C VAL A 22 15.40 -28.31 7.19
N ALA A 23 15.15 -29.30 8.04
CA ALA A 23 15.22 -29.10 9.48
C ALA A 23 16.61 -29.60 9.91
N ALA A 24 17.51 -28.68 10.22
CA ALA A 24 18.77 -29.00 10.89
C ALA A 24 18.86 -28.17 12.17
N LEU A 25 18.34 -28.77 13.23
CA LEU A 25 18.63 -28.43 14.61
C LEU A 25 20.02 -29.01 14.92
N VAL A 26 21.04 -28.18 15.13
CA VAL A 26 22.29 -28.61 15.77
C VAL A 26 22.62 -27.64 16.89
N LEU A 27 22.23 -28.08 18.09
CA LEU A 27 22.78 -27.70 19.36
C LEU A 27 24.21 -28.23 19.45
N SER A 28 25.22 -27.35 19.50
CA SER A 28 26.60 -27.74 19.82
C SER A 28 27.34 -26.55 20.43
N GLY A 29 27.35 -26.47 21.76
CA GLY A 29 28.44 -25.81 22.46
C GLY A 29 29.70 -26.67 22.39
N PRO A 30 30.88 -26.05 22.51
CA PRO A 30 31.74 -26.45 23.62
C PRO A 30 32.27 -25.28 24.44
N THR A 31 32.33 -25.61 25.71
CA THR A 31 32.90 -25.00 26.90
C THR A 31 34.39 -24.59 26.78
N LEU A 32 34.74 -23.49 27.46
CA LEU A 32 36.02 -23.10 28.12
C LEU A 32 37.34 -23.18 27.30
N ALA A 33 38.39 -22.37 27.47
CA ALA A 33 38.75 -21.14 28.17
C ALA A 33 40.28 -21.07 28.06
N LEU A 34 40.87 -19.95 27.61
CA LEU A 34 42.11 -19.44 28.21
C LEU A 34 42.38 -18.02 27.72
N ALA A 35 42.48 -17.13 28.71
CA ALA A 35 43.30 -15.92 28.77
C ALA A 35 43.67 -15.23 27.45
N GLN A 36 43.23 -13.98 27.29
CA GLN A 36 44.17 -12.86 27.17
C GLN A 36 43.58 -11.61 27.83
N THR A 37 44.17 -11.26 28.96
CA THR A 37 44.15 -9.92 29.54
C THR A 37 44.77 -8.94 28.55
N ALA A 38 43.93 -8.32 27.71
CA ALA A 38 44.25 -7.09 27.03
C ALA A 38 43.10 -6.11 27.31
N THR A 39 43.42 -5.06 28.07
CA THR A 39 42.57 -3.88 28.20
C THR A 39 42.29 -3.33 26.80
N ALA A 40 41.10 -3.61 26.29
CA ALA A 40 40.48 -2.92 25.17
C ALA A 40 39.28 -2.15 25.74
N PRO A 41 39.04 -0.90 25.33
CA PRO A 41 37.94 -0.12 25.87
C PRO A 41 36.65 -0.88 25.65
N ALA A 42 35.87 -1.02 26.72
CA ALA A 42 34.53 -1.58 26.66
C ALA A 42 33.78 -0.91 25.49
N PRO A 43 33.13 -1.66 24.59
CA PRO A 43 32.07 -1.05 23.81
C PRO A 43 31.09 -0.53 24.85
N ALA A 44 30.98 0.81 24.94
CA ALA A 44 29.92 1.45 25.67
C ALA A 44 28.65 0.72 25.24
N ALA A 45 27.92 0.16 26.20
CA ALA A 45 26.58 -0.30 25.97
C ALA A 45 25.85 0.89 25.33
N GLN A 46 25.66 0.81 24.01
CA GLN A 46 24.70 1.68 23.35
C GLN A 46 23.43 1.48 24.16
N PRO A 47 22.84 2.56 24.72
CA PRO A 47 21.49 2.47 25.22
C PRO A 47 20.71 1.80 24.09
N ALA A 48 20.09 0.67 24.40
CA ALA A 48 19.14 0.07 23.48
C ALA A 48 18.28 1.24 22.98
N ALA A 49 18.30 1.46 21.66
CA ALA A 49 17.31 2.35 21.05
C ALA A 49 15.98 1.92 21.68
N PRO A 50 15.19 2.85 22.25
CA PRO A 50 13.91 2.49 22.80
C PRO A 50 13.23 1.67 21.72
N ALA A 51 12.96 0.39 22.03
CA ALA A 51 12.11 -0.43 21.19
C ALA A 51 10.93 0.48 20.86
N PRO A 52 10.58 0.69 19.57
CA PRO A 52 9.41 1.51 19.24
C PRO A 52 8.33 0.97 20.14
N ALA A 53 7.90 1.82 21.09
CA ALA A 53 6.86 1.44 22.02
C ALA A 53 5.80 0.86 21.11
N GLU A 54 5.50 -0.43 21.31
CA GLU A 54 4.35 -1.05 20.70
C GLU A 54 3.27 0.01 20.84
N ALA A 55 2.87 0.59 19.71
CA ALA A 55 1.66 1.37 19.61
C ALA A 55 0.57 0.32 19.82
N ALA A 56 0.47 -0.14 21.07
CA ALA A 56 -0.55 -1.01 21.57
C ALA A 56 -1.80 -0.20 21.36
N GLU A 57 -2.52 -0.51 20.27
CA GLU A 57 -3.85 -0.04 19.88
C GLU A 57 -4.39 1.03 20.83
N SER A 58 -3.79 2.22 20.78
CA SER A 58 -4.30 3.31 21.59
C SER A 58 -5.63 3.68 20.93
N PRO A 59 -6.66 4.04 21.71
CA PRO A 59 -7.95 4.41 21.13
C PRO A 59 -7.81 5.54 20.08
N GLU A 60 -6.80 6.39 20.21
CA GLU A 60 -6.42 7.41 19.23
C GLU A 60 -5.86 6.83 17.93
N ALA A 61 -5.03 5.79 17.99
CA ALA A 61 -4.52 5.10 16.81
C ALA A 61 -5.63 4.41 16.02
N ALA A 62 -6.52 3.68 16.72
CA ALA A 62 -7.68 3.03 16.09
C ALA A 62 -8.66 4.05 15.49
N ALA A 63 -8.89 5.19 16.16
CA ALA A 63 -9.71 6.27 15.62
C ALA A 63 -9.10 6.90 14.36
N PHE A 64 -7.78 7.02 14.30
CA PHE A 64 -7.09 7.55 13.14
C PHE A 64 -7.10 6.57 11.96
N GLU A 65 -6.93 5.27 12.23
CA GLU A 65 -7.05 4.21 11.23
C GLU A 65 -8.45 4.20 10.59
N ALA A 66 -9.51 4.25 11.41
CA ALA A 66 -10.88 4.35 10.91
C ALA A 66 -11.11 5.60 10.03
N LYS A 67 -10.45 6.73 10.33
CA LYS A 67 -10.48 7.91 9.46
C LYS A 67 -9.74 7.67 8.14
N GLY A 68 -8.64 6.93 8.17
CA GLY A 68 -7.91 6.50 6.97
C GLY A 68 -8.76 5.66 6.04
N GLU A 69 -9.44 4.63 6.56
CA GLU A 69 -10.36 3.78 5.79
C GLU A 69 -11.55 4.57 5.22
N ALA A 70 -12.12 5.49 6.02
CA ALA A 70 -13.19 6.36 5.56
C ALA A 70 -12.72 7.30 4.43
N PHE A 71 -11.50 7.81 4.54
CA PHE A 71 -10.90 8.63 3.49
C PHE A 71 -10.66 7.82 2.21
N GLU A 72 -10.11 6.60 2.32
CA GLU A 72 -9.92 5.70 1.17
C GLU A 72 -11.24 5.42 0.45
N THR A 73 -12.27 5.00 1.19
CA THR A 73 -13.62 4.77 0.64
C THR A 73 -14.17 6.04 -0.05
N SER A 74 -13.89 7.21 0.53
CA SER A 74 -14.28 8.49 -0.05
C SER A 74 -13.55 8.77 -1.38
N MET A 75 -12.26 8.45 -1.48
CA MET A 75 -11.48 8.62 -2.71
C MET A 75 -11.89 7.64 -3.82
N GLU A 76 -12.28 6.41 -3.48
CA GLU A 76 -12.86 5.46 -4.44
C GLU A 76 -14.21 5.96 -4.99
N THR A 77 -15.04 6.49 -4.08
CA THR A 77 -16.32 7.11 -4.44
C THR A 77 -16.08 8.31 -5.35
N MET A 78 -15.10 9.16 -5.02
CA MET A 78 -14.72 10.31 -5.84
C MET A 78 -14.37 9.90 -7.26
N ALA A 79 -13.52 8.88 -7.44
CA ALA A 79 -13.12 8.42 -8.77
C ALA A 79 -14.34 8.00 -9.59
N THR A 80 -15.27 7.27 -8.98
CA THR A 80 -16.51 6.84 -9.63
C THR A 80 -17.42 8.02 -9.98
N GLU A 81 -17.66 8.94 -9.04
CA GLU A 81 -18.52 10.11 -9.25
C GLU A 81 -17.94 11.04 -10.32
N MET A 82 -16.61 11.28 -10.31
CA MET A 82 -15.94 12.12 -11.30
C MET A 82 -15.97 11.47 -12.68
N GLN A 83 -15.74 10.16 -12.79
CA GLN A 83 -15.85 9.45 -14.07
C GLN A 83 -17.28 9.52 -14.62
N ALA A 84 -18.29 9.33 -13.76
CA ALA A 84 -19.70 9.45 -14.15
C ALA A 84 -20.05 10.87 -14.61
N ALA A 85 -19.57 11.90 -13.92
CA ALA A 85 -19.76 13.30 -14.31
C ALA A 85 -19.08 13.61 -15.65
N ALA A 86 -17.85 13.13 -15.87
CA ALA A 86 -17.11 13.34 -17.11
C ALA A 86 -17.75 12.65 -18.33
N ALA A 87 -18.39 11.50 -18.12
CA ALA A 87 -19.08 10.73 -19.16
C ALA A 87 -20.42 11.36 -19.60
N GLN A 88 -20.89 12.42 -18.94
CA GLN A 88 -22.13 13.09 -19.35
C GLN A 88 -22.03 13.64 -20.78
N ALA A 89 -23.13 13.50 -21.53
CA ALA A 89 -23.22 14.00 -22.90
C ALA A 89 -23.21 15.54 -22.96
N ASP A 90 -23.82 16.20 -21.98
CA ASP A 90 -23.76 17.65 -21.84
C ASP A 90 -22.42 18.06 -21.23
N LYS A 91 -21.53 18.59 -22.06
CA LYS A 91 -20.17 19.00 -21.65
C LYS A 91 -20.16 20.20 -20.70
N ALA A 92 -21.15 21.09 -20.77
CA ALA A 92 -21.25 22.22 -19.85
C ALA A 92 -21.68 21.75 -18.46
N LYS A 93 -22.65 20.82 -18.41
CA LYS A 93 -23.05 20.16 -17.17
C LYS A 93 -21.93 19.30 -16.59
N ALA A 94 -21.26 18.49 -17.41
CA ALA A 94 -20.11 17.67 -17.00
C ALA A 94 -19.04 18.51 -16.30
N LYS A 95 -18.68 19.66 -16.89
CA LYS A 95 -17.69 20.57 -16.30
C LYS A 95 -18.14 21.14 -14.96
N THR A 96 -19.41 21.53 -14.85
CA THR A 96 -19.98 22.09 -13.62
C THR A 96 -20.02 21.04 -12.51
N ASP A 97 -20.47 19.83 -12.82
CA ASP A 97 -20.56 18.73 -11.87
C ASP A 97 -19.15 18.29 -11.43
N LEU A 98 -18.18 18.20 -12.35
CA LEU A 98 -16.78 17.92 -12.01
C LEU A 98 -16.15 18.97 -11.11
N ASP A 99 -16.48 20.25 -11.30
CA ASP A 99 -15.99 21.34 -10.46
C ASP A 99 -16.54 21.25 -9.03
N ALA A 100 -17.85 21.02 -8.91
CA ALA A 100 -18.51 20.82 -7.62
C ALA A 100 -17.96 19.59 -6.88
N LEU A 101 -17.77 18.47 -7.59
CA LEU A 101 -17.17 17.26 -7.04
C LEU A 101 -15.72 17.52 -6.60
N GLN A 102 -14.90 18.14 -7.46
CA GLN A 102 -13.53 18.46 -7.10
C GLN A 102 -13.48 19.35 -5.85
N ALA A 103 -14.27 20.40 -5.76
CA ALA A 103 -14.29 21.27 -4.59
C ALA A 103 -14.66 20.52 -3.29
N ARG A 104 -15.68 19.65 -3.36
CA ARG A 104 -16.10 18.82 -2.22
C ARG A 104 -14.99 17.88 -1.75
N TYR A 105 -14.32 17.21 -2.68
CA TYR A 105 -13.26 16.26 -2.34
C TYR A 105 -11.92 16.91 -2.02
N GLN A 106 -11.65 18.10 -2.58
CA GLN A 106 -10.52 18.93 -2.20
C GLN A 106 -10.58 19.27 -0.71
N SER A 107 -11.74 19.75 -0.24
CA SER A 107 -11.93 20.04 1.19
C SER A 107 -11.71 18.81 2.09
N GLN A 108 -12.11 17.62 1.64
CA GLN A 108 -11.91 16.37 2.40
C GLN A 108 -10.44 15.95 2.41
N ALA A 109 -9.77 15.98 1.26
CA ALA A 109 -8.34 15.70 1.15
C ALA A 109 -7.49 16.68 1.95
N ASP A 110 -7.83 17.97 1.92
CA ASP A 110 -7.16 18.99 2.74
C ASP A 110 -7.29 18.72 4.23
N THR A 111 -8.51 18.37 4.68
CA THR A 111 -8.79 18.04 6.09
C THR A 111 -7.99 16.81 6.51
N PHE A 112 -8.12 15.71 5.78
CA PHE A 112 -7.43 14.46 6.09
C PHE A 112 -5.90 14.63 6.05
N ALA A 113 -5.37 15.33 5.06
CA ALA A 113 -3.93 15.60 4.95
C ALA A 113 -3.39 16.38 6.15
N ASN A 114 -4.13 17.39 6.64
CA ASN A 114 -3.74 18.16 7.82
C ASN A 114 -3.82 17.30 9.09
N GLU A 115 -4.87 16.48 9.23
CA GLU A 115 -5.01 15.56 10.36
C GLU A 115 -3.91 14.48 10.36
N LEU A 116 -3.58 13.91 9.20
CA LEU A 116 -2.50 12.94 9.04
C LEU A 116 -1.14 13.54 9.38
N GLN A 117 -0.86 14.74 8.88
CA GLN A 117 0.39 15.42 9.21
C GLN A 117 0.50 15.67 10.72
N THR A 118 -0.58 16.16 11.33
CA THR A 118 -0.62 16.43 12.78
C THR A 118 -0.44 15.16 13.59
N TYR A 119 -1.18 14.11 13.25
CA TYR A 119 -1.12 12.81 13.92
C TYR A 119 0.27 12.18 13.77
N ALA A 120 0.80 12.08 12.55
CA ALA A 120 2.08 11.44 12.32
C ALA A 120 3.24 12.20 12.98
N VAL A 121 3.23 13.54 12.95
CA VAL A 121 4.25 14.34 13.67
C VAL A 121 4.15 14.13 15.18
N ALA A 122 2.94 14.03 15.74
CA ALA A 122 2.76 13.69 17.15
C ALA A 122 3.31 12.29 17.50
N GLN A 123 3.25 11.36 16.55
CA GLN A 123 3.85 10.01 16.66
C GLN A 123 5.37 9.99 16.38
N GLY A 124 6.00 11.15 16.13
CA GLY A 124 7.44 11.28 15.89
C GLY A 124 7.87 11.19 14.43
N ALA A 125 6.94 11.19 13.47
CA ALA A 125 7.28 11.26 12.05
C ALA A 125 7.94 12.62 11.71
N PRO A 126 8.91 12.63 10.79
CA PRO A 126 9.57 13.87 10.37
C PRO A 126 8.59 14.79 9.63
N ALA A 127 8.45 16.02 10.12
CA ALA A 127 7.47 16.99 9.65
C ALA A 127 7.59 17.30 8.15
N ASP A 128 8.81 17.39 7.62
CA ASP A 128 9.06 17.62 6.19
C ASP A 128 8.52 16.48 5.32
N GLN A 129 8.71 15.23 5.73
CA GLN A 129 8.15 14.08 4.99
C GLN A 129 6.63 14.08 5.06
N MET A 130 6.05 14.44 6.21
CA MET A 130 4.60 14.51 6.36
C MET A 130 3.99 15.68 5.59
N ALA A 131 4.68 16.81 5.48
CA ALA A 131 4.25 17.93 4.64
C ALA A 131 4.22 17.54 3.15
N MET A 132 5.21 16.76 2.70
CA MET A 132 5.22 16.21 1.34
C MET A 132 4.06 15.22 1.14
N ALA A 133 3.84 14.28 2.06
CA ALA A 133 2.73 13.35 2.00
C ALA A 133 1.37 14.08 1.99
N ALA A 134 1.20 15.09 2.84
CA ALA A 134 0.01 15.93 2.86
C ALA A 134 -0.21 16.64 1.51
N THR A 135 0.85 17.16 0.90
CA THR A 135 0.78 17.78 -0.44
C THR A 135 0.34 16.76 -1.51
N GLN A 136 0.85 15.54 -1.45
CA GLN A 136 0.45 14.47 -2.37
C GLN A 136 -1.03 14.12 -2.21
N ILE A 137 -1.52 13.97 -0.98
CA ILE A 137 -2.92 13.69 -0.69
C ILE A 137 -3.83 14.81 -1.23
N LYS A 138 -3.44 16.07 -0.99
CA LYS A 138 -4.16 17.25 -1.48
C LYS A 138 -4.21 17.34 -3.02
N SER A 139 -3.31 16.68 -3.73
CA SER A 139 -3.29 16.65 -5.20
C SER A 139 -4.25 15.62 -5.81
N ILE A 140 -4.73 14.65 -5.04
CA ILE A 140 -5.52 13.51 -5.53
C ILE A 140 -6.79 13.96 -6.27
N PRO A 141 -7.63 14.88 -5.74
CA PRO A 141 -8.87 15.25 -6.42
C PRO A 141 -8.65 15.87 -7.81
N ALA A 142 -7.65 16.73 -7.94
CA ALA A 142 -7.29 17.32 -9.24
C ALA A 142 -6.76 16.27 -10.23
N MET A 143 -5.94 15.32 -9.75
CA MET A 143 -5.43 14.22 -10.58
C MET A 143 -6.57 13.32 -11.10
N VAL A 144 -7.51 12.96 -10.23
CA VAL A 144 -8.64 12.11 -10.58
C VAL A 144 -9.55 12.79 -11.59
N ARG A 145 -9.82 14.09 -11.42
CA ARG A 145 -10.56 14.88 -12.42
C ARG A 145 -9.86 14.83 -13.78
N ALA A 146 -8.55 15.11 -13.83
CA ALA A 146 -7.80 15.10 -15.08
C ALA A 146 -7.88 13.73 -15.79
N LYS A 147 -7.77 12.63 -15.03
CA LYS A 147 -7.94 11.27 -15.56
C LYS A 147 -9.36 11.01 -16.06
N ALA A 148 -10.39 11.50 -15.36
CA ALA A 148 -11.78 11.37 -15.78
C ALA A 148 -12.06 12.14 -17.08
N GLU A 149 -11.51 13.35 -17.21
CA GLU A 149 -11.60 14.16 -18.42
C GLU A 149 -10.86 13.51 -19.59
N GLU A 150 -9.67 12.95 -19.36
CA GLU A 150 -8.91 12.19 -20.38
C GLU A 150 -9.68 10.95 -20.86
N ALA A 151 -10.24 10.17 -19.93
CA ALA A 151 -11.05 8.99 -20.25
C ALA A 151 -12.33 9.36 -21.05
N ALA A 152 -12.96 10.50 -20.73
CA ALA A 152 -14.14 10.98 -21.44
C ALA A 152 -13.84 11.58 -22.82
N ALA A 153 -12.58 11.95 -23.10
CA ALA A 153 -12.12 12.42 -24.39
C ALA A 153 -11.62 11.28 -25.30
N ALA A 154 -11.40 10.08 -24.75
CA ALA A 154 -11.01 8.91 -25.53
C ALA A 154 -12.13 8.53 -26.52
N PRO A 155 -11.80 8.18 -27.77
CA PRO A 155 -12.79 7.74 -28.73
C PRO A 155 -13.45 6.43 -28.24
N ALA A 156 -14.78 6.36 -28.28
CA ALA A 156 -15.51 5.14 -27.99
C ALA A 156 -15.03 4.05 -28.96
N GLN A 157 -14.38 3.01 -28.44
CA GLN A 157 -14.00 1.88 -29.28
C GLN A 157 -15.28 1.24 -29.84
N PRO A 158 -15.32 0.93 -31.14
CA PRO A 158 -16.46 0.22 -31.71
C PRO A 158 -16.53 -1.17 -31.05
N GLN A 159 -17.67 -1.45 -30.42
CA GLN A 159 -18.08 -2.78 -29.97
C GLN A 159 -18.32 -3.69 -31.17
#